data_AF-A0A9Q8VH64-F1
#
_entry.id   AF-A0A9Q8VH64-F1
#
_cell.length_a   1.000
_cell.length_b   1.000
_cell.length_c   1.000
_cell.angle_alpha   90.00
_cell.angle_beta   90.00
_cell.angle_gamma   90.00
#
_symmetry.space_group_name_H-M   'P 1'
#
loop_
_entity.id
_entity.type
_entity.pdbx_description
1 polymer ?
#
loop_
_entity_poly.entity_id
_entity_poly.type
_entity_poly.pdbx_seq_one_letter_code
_entity_poly.pdbx_strand_id
1 'polypeptide(L)'
;MAPLGTVAAFAASALLLSPAAGQSTDGGGSGSNTKVWAAVAYIYNGETSPGPQTILTPEGAQQLRRQGAAFRSRYLVGSNSSGTDSAQIQEISKDAIDNRQLRILSRTESWIASGAAAFMQGLYPPQTDAYIDMTGSSDLKNNFAAGSNGTEYPLNGYQYALVQTLSSEERTSVALQGDVACSAWLAETGANLTQSQAIQGSIDRNRVFYQDLFSSGPLQGIISPSDATYLNAYEIYEMVNYQYEHNETVYKGLKNANNTLTILRANAFDLERAKTSVNTTSQDISLKTLYSIAGRTLAYNVANAFNGTVAANGASSKMTVMFGTLRPLLSFLSVGGLFTRENVASGPLSTLPYHGAAIVFELVSQRYASNGGGFPSADDLSVRFYYRSATALNGTFADYPLFGSGNDGPSIPFMSFVRQMQERGTSPTGWCSICRPEGTAPWCGYIPNNSEDPKCPSNTNSGMSPAVGGVIGAVIVLGIIGLVSLALFALGGFRLRRSGKPERNATLGGFKGAERMPGDPDVTVTKVGAREERVGSWELRDDGGRGPPMTNAGILTGDFHRASRRMEDSDGVSVDEPPVHARESV
;
A
#
# COMPACT_ATOMS: atom_id res chain seq x y z
N MET A 1 66.13 -20.15 -51.79
CA MET A 1 65.59 -19.12 -52.69
C MET A 1 64.17 -18.80 -52.22
N ALA A 2 63.99 -17.62 -51.63
CA ALA A 2 62.69 -17.00 -51.32
C ALA A 2 62.19 -16.23 -52.56
N PRO A 3 60.92 -15.74 -52.62
CA PRO A 3 60.65 -14.44 -51.98
C PRO A 3 59.23 -14.21 -51.39
N LEU A 4 59.23 -13.33 -50.38
CA LEU A 4 58.34 -12.18 -50.10
C LEU A 4 56.80 -12.31 -50.14
N GLY A 5 56.19 -12.03 -48.99
CA GLY A 5 54.78 -11.66 -48.84
C GLY A 5 54.55 -10.89 -47.54
N THR A 6 54.47 -9.57 -47.68
CA THR A 6 54.40 -8.49 -46.68
C THR A 6 53.27 -8.59 -45.65
N VAL A 7 53.60 -8.19 -44.41
CA VAL A 7 52.69 -7.89 -43.30
C VAL A 7 52.01 -6.54 -43.54
N ALA A 8 50.69 -6.47 -43.43
CA ALA A 8 49.93 -5.23 -43.29
C ALA A 8 48.96 -5.36 -42.10
N ALA A 9 49.28 -4.65 -41.03
CA ALA A 9 48.42 -4.50 -39.85
C ALA A 9 47.36 -3.43 -40.14
N PHE A 10 46.09 -3.82 -40.11
CA PHE A 10 44.97 -2.88 -40.08
C PHE A 10 44.60 -2.59 -38.63
N ALA A 11 44.95 -1.39 -38.16
CA ALA A 11 44.40 -0.80 -36.96
C ALA A 11 43.01 -0.25 -37.28
N ALA A 12 41.96 -0.86 -36.72
CA ALA A 12 40.60 -0.32 -36.78
C ALA A 12 40.35 0.54 -35.53
N SER A 13 40.40 1.86 -35.71
CA SER A 13 39.96 2.84 -34.73
C SER A 13 38.45 2.74 -34.52
N ALA A 14 38.02 2.29 -33.35
CA ALA A 14 36.63 2.35 -32.92
C ALA A 14 36.29 3.78 -32.49
N LEU A 15 35.52 4.48 -33.31
CA LEU A 15 34.87 5.75 -32.97
C LEU A 15 33.79 5.50 -31.91
N LEU A 16 34.06 5.95 -30.68
CA LEU A 16 33.06 6.07 -29.63
C LEU A 16 32.10 7.23 -29.96
N LEU A 17 30.95 6.92 -30.53
CA LEU A 17 29.82 7.85 -30.61
C LEU A 17 29.12 7.88 -29.25
N SER A 18 29.42 8.91 -28.46
CA SER A 18 28.58 9.31 -27.33
C SER A 18 27.30 9.96 -27.87
N PRO A 19 26.10 9.63 -27.37
CA PRO A 19 24.91 10.41 -27.72
C PRO A 19 25.00 11.78 -27.04
N ALA A 20 25.17 12.82 -27.86
CA ALA A 20 25.09 14.20 -27.43
C ALA A 20 23.67 14.50 -26.95
N ALA A 21 23.55 14.90 -25.68
CA ALA A 21 22.36 15.56 -25.18
C ALA A 21 22.15 16.86 -25.96
N GLY A 22 21.02 16.95 -26.67
CA GLY A 22 20.60 18.19 -27.33
C GLY A 22 20.25 19.25 -26.29
N GLN A 23 21.16 20.20 -26.07
CA GLN A 23 20.86 21.44 -25.36
C GLN A 23 20.02 22.33 -26.28
N SER A 24 18.75 22.53 -25.93
CA SER A 24 18.01 23.71 -26.38
C SER A 24 18.36 24.86 -25.44
N THR A 25 19.01 25.87 -26.00
CA THR A 25 19.25 27.16 -25.36
C THR A 25 17.95 27.96 -25.41
N ASP A 26 17.29 28.10 -24.26
CA ASP A 26 16.39 29.22 -24.01
C ASP A 26 16.71 29.81 -22.62
N GLY A 27 17.09 31.09 -22.62
CA GLY A 27 17.46 31.82 -21.42
C GLY A 27 16.21 32.30 -20.66
N GLY A 28 16.14 31.98 -19.37
CA GLY A 28 15.18 32.57 -18.43
C GLY A 28 14.78 31.64 -17.29
N GLY A 29 15.42 31.78 -16.11
CA GLY A 29 14.93 31.32 -14.80
C GLY A 29 14.27 29.95 -14.70
N SER A 30 15.07 28.89 -14.44
CA SER A 30 14.60 27.51 -14.23
C SER A 30 13.85 27.35 -12.89
N GLY A 31 12.56 27.66 -12.89
CA GLY A 31 11.57 27.07 -11.98
C GLY A 31 10.61 26.26 -12.83
N SER A 32 10.42 24.96 -12.56
CA SER A 32 9.62 24.08 -13.43
C SER A 32 8.27 24.72 -13.75
N ASN A 33 7.93 24.85 -15.03
CA ASN A 33 6.70 25.51 -15.50
C ASN A 33 5.43 24.66 -15.26
N THR A 34 5.48 23.73 -14.31
CA THR A 34 4.43 22.74 -14.04
C THR A 34 4.04 22.71 -12.58
N LYS A 35 2.73 22.63 -12.31
CA LYS A 35 2.15 22.43 -10.98
C LYS A 35 1.76 20.97 -10.80
N VAL A 36 1.97 20.44 -9.60
CA VAL A 36 1.56 19.08 -9.21
C VAL A 36 0.34 19.18 -8.32
N TRP A 37 -0.76 18.53 -8.71
CA TRP A 37 -2.04 18.63 -8.03
C TRP A 37 -2.34 17.43 -7.13
N ALA A 38 -1.87 16.25 -7.54
CA ALA A 38 -1.97 15.04 -6.74
C ALA A 38 -0.96 13.98 -7.14
N ALA A 39 -0.72 13.03 -6.24
CA ALA A 39 0.10 11.87 -6.49
C ALA A 39 -0.64 10.58 -6.09
N VAL A 40 -0.49 9.53 -6.90
CA VAL A 40 -0.92 8.17 -6.57
C VAL A 40 0.31 7.28 -6.62
N ALA A 41 0.55 6.49 -5.58
CA ALA A 41 1.72 5.62 -5.51
C ALA A 41 1.35 4.20 -5.04
N TYR A 42 2.07 3.22 -5.57
CA TYR A 42 2.09 1.86 -5.05
C TYR A 42 3.50 1.54 -4.56
N ILE A 43 3.61 1.01 -3.34
CA ILE A 43 4.87 0.74 -2.65
C ILE A 43 4.94 -0.75 -2.30
N TYR A 44 6.02 -1.39 -2.77
CA TYR A 44 6.39 -2.74 -2.37
C TYR A 44 6.81 -2.74 -0.89
N ASN A 45 6.41 -3.75 -0.13
CA ASN A 45 6.76 -3.85 1.29
C ASN A 45 8.26 -3.77 1.58
N GLY A 46 8.56 -3.38 2.81
CA GLY A 46 9.90 -3.49 3.38
C GLY A 46 10.31 -4.95 3.55
N GLU A 47 11.59 -5.17 3.79
CA GLU A 47 12.15 -6.48 4.11
C GLU A 47 11.40 -7.18 5.26
N THR A 48 11.19 -8.48 5.12
CA THR A 48 10.47 -9.31 6.09
C THR A 48 11.24 -10.57 6.45
N SER A 49 10.92 -11.17 7.60
CA SER A 49 11.47 -12.48 7.96
C SER A 49 10.85 -13.59 7.10
N PRO A 50 11.65 -14.48 6.49
CA PRO A 50 11.15 -15.67 5.83
C PRO A 50 10.59 -16.67 6.86
N GLY A 51 9.55 -17.42 6.48
CA GLY A 51 9.00 -18.49 7.31
C GLY A 51 7.51 -18.33 7.66
N PRO A 52 6.96 -19.21 8.51
CA PRO A 52 5.52 -19.29 8.78
C PRO A 52 4.96 -18.09 9.56
N GLN A 53 5.79 -17.39 10.31
CA GLN A 53 5.45 -16.12 10.95
C GLN A 53 6.28 -15.01 10.34
N THR A 54 5.75 -14.40 9.28
CA THR A 54 6.37 -13.25 8.62
C THR A 54 6.19 -11.99 9.46
N ILE A 55 7.30 -11.34 9.83
CA ILE A 55 7.31 -10.03 10.50
C ILE A 55 8.09 -9.02 9.67
N LEU A 56 7.77 -7.73 9.85
CA LEU A 56 8.56 -6.65 9.29
C LEU A 56 9.88 -6.56 10.07
N THR A 57 11.02 -6.56 9.37
CA THR A 57 12.32 -6.42 10.04
C THR A 57 12.57 -4.96 10.40
N PRO A 58 13.51 -4.68 11.34
CA PRO A 58 13.93 -3.31 11.60
C PRO A 58 14.44 -2.58 10.34
N GLU A 59 15.18 -3.29 9.48
CA GLU A 59 15.66 -2.74 8.21
C GLU A 59 14.50 -2.50 7.23
N GLY A 60 13.52 -3.40 7.15
CA GLY A 60 12.29 -3.21 6.38
C GLY A 60 11.51 -1.95 6.80
N ALA A 61 11.40 -1.70 8.11
CA ALA A 61 10.80 -0.47 8.62
C ALA A 61 11.63 0.77 8.23
N GLN A 62 12.96 0.72 8.31
CA GLN A 62 13.84 1.81 7.90
C GLN A 62 13.79 2.10 6.40
N GLN A 63 13.68 1.06 5.56
CA GLN A 63 13.48 1.19 4.12
C GLN A 63 12.21 2.00 3.83
N LEU A 64 11.08 1.65 4.45
CA LEU A 64 9.81 2.36 4.25
C LEU A 64 9.82 3.76 4.86
N ARG A 65 10.45 3.97 6.02
CA ARG A 65 10.66 5.31 6.59
C ARG A 65 11.49 6.20 5.66
N ARG A 66 12.58 5.69 5.07
CA ARG A 66 13.39 6.41 4.08
C ARG A 66 12.59 6.72 2.81
N GLN A 67 11.73 5.79 2.37
CA GLN A 67 10.83 6.01 1.24
C GLN A 67 9.80 7.13 1.54
N GLY A 68 9.26 7.18 2.76
CA GLY A 68 8.40 8.26 3.24
C GLY A 68 9.11 9.61 3.26
N ALA A 69 10.36 9.65 3.75
CA ALA A 69 11.17 10.86 3.75
C ALA A 69 11.47 11.37 2.32
N ALA A 70 11.69 10.46 1.36
CA ALA A 70 11.83 10.82 -0.04
C ALA A 70 10.55 11.46 -0.61
N PHE A 71 9.37 10.92 -0.25
CA PHE A 71 8.09 11.51 -0.63
C PHE A 71 7.85 12.87 0.05
N ARG A 72 8.25 13.04 1.33
CA ARG A 72 8.18 14.33 2.03
C ARG A 72 8.99 15.41 1.29
N SER A 73 10.23 15.08 0.95
CA SER A 73 11.13 15.99 0.24
C SER A 73 10.53 16.42 -1.10
N ARG A 74 10.02 15.46 -1.88
CA ARG A 74 9.45 15.70 -3.20
C ARG A 74 8.12 16.45 -3.16
N TYR A 75 7.17 16.03 -2.33
CA TYR A 75 5.76 16.42 -2.41
C TYR A 75 5.31 17.44 -1.36
N LEU A 76 5.94 17.51 -0.19
CA LEU A 76 5.50 18.40 0.90
C LEU A 76 6.37 19.65 1.01
N VAL A 77 7.68 19.48 1.11
CA VAL A 77 8.61 20.59 1.33
C VAL A 77 9.02 21.22 0.00
N GLY A 78 9.22 20.39 -1.03
CA GLY A 78 9.90 20.77 -2.26
C GLY A 78 11.41 20.83 -2.01
N SER A 79 12.21 20.35 -2.97
CA SER A 79 13.66 20.47 -2.85
C SER A 79 14.12 21.89 -3.23
N ASN A 80 15.06 22.45 -2.46
CA ASN A 80 15.80 23.66 -2.82
C ASN A 80 16.79 23.41 -3.98
N SER A 81 16.96 22.15 -4.41
CA SER A 81 17.76 21.82 -5.58
C SER A 81 16.99 22.16 -6.86
N SER A 82 17.57 23.03 -7.68
CA SER A 82 17.11 23.33 -9.03
C SER A 82 17.21 22.07 -9.91
N GLY A 83 16.12 21.30 -9.98
CA GLY A 83 16.00 20.06 -10.76
C GLY A 83 14.58 19.47 -10.72
N THR A 84 14.34 18.38 -11.45
CA THR A 84 13.08 17.61 -11.52
C THR A 84 12.69 16.92 -10.20
N ASP A 85 13.50 17.08 -9.15
CA ASP A 85 13.34 16.45 -7.83
C ASP A 85 12.31 17.15 -6.94
N SER A 86 11.98 18.42 -7.22
CA SER A 86 10.95 19.17 -6.50
C SER A 86 9.61 19.10 -7.24
N ALA A 87 8.59 18.55 -6.58
CA ALA A 87 7.27 18.29 -7.17
C ALA A 87 6.16 18.56 -6.14
N GLN A 88 6.24 19.69 -5.44
CA GLN A 88 5.34 20.01 -4.33
C GLN A 88 3.87 19.99 -4.77
N ILE A 89 3.07 19.21 -4.04
CA ILE A 89 1.63 19.10 -4.28
C ILE A 89 0.96 20.39 -3.83
N GLN A 90 0.10 20.96 -4.67
CA GLN A 90 -0.57 22.21 -4.37
C GLN A 90 -1.46 22.07 -3.13
N GLU A 91 -1.27 22.99 -2.17
CA GLU A 91 -2.08 23.14 -0.95
C GLU A 91 -2.16 21.86 -0.08
N ILE A 92 -1.18 20.97 -0.19
CA ILE A 92 -1.04 19.87 0.76
C ILE A 92 -0.51 20.40 2.09
N SER A 93 -1.05 19.91 3.20
CA SER A 93 -0.50 20.21 4.52
C SER A 93 0.92 19.65 4.62
N LYS A 94 1.87 20.46 5.08
CA LYS A 94 3.30 20.09 5.05
C LYS A 94 3.76 19.48 6.36
N ASP A 95 3.27 20.02 7.46
CA ASP A 95 3.76 19.73 8.80
C ASP A 95 2.76 18.89 9.58
N ALA A 96 1.47 19.22 9.56
CA ALA A 96 0.41 18.45 10.20
C ALA A 96 -0.33 17.50 9.22
N ILE A 97 -0.64 16.28 9.63
CA ILE A 97 -1.43 15.33 8.83
C ILE A 97 -2.88 15.81 8.70
N ASP A 98 -3.31 16.16 7.48
CA ASP A 98 -4.74 16.26 7.13
C ASP A 98 -5.22 14.97 6.48
N ASN A 99 -5.89 14.10 7.25
CA ASN A 99 -6.42 12.83 6.77
C ASN A 99 -7.49 12.97 5.67
N ARG A 100 -8.02 14.18 5.38
CA ARG A 100 -8.92 14.42 4.23
C ARG A 100 -8.14 14.55 2.92
N GLN A 101 -6.87 14.95 3.01
CA GLN A 101 -5.98 15.12 1.85
C GLN A 101 -5.23 13.83 1.50
N LEU A 102 -5.12 12.89 2.45
CA LEU A 102 -4.39 11.63 2.30
C LEU A 102 -5.34 10.44 2.22
N ARG A 103 -4.99 9.45 1.39
CA ARG A 103 -5.64 8.14 1.35
C ARG A 103 -4.57 7.06 1.41
N ILE A 104 -4.36 6.49 2.59
CA ILE A 104 -3.34 5.47 2.82
C ILE A 104 -4.02 4.11 2.90
N LEU A 105 -3.70 3.23 1.94
CA LEU A 105 -4.25 1.89 1.82
C LEU A 105 -3.14 0.87 2.06
N SER A 106 -3.41 -0.14 2.87
CA SER A 106 -2.52 -1.27 3.11
C SER A 106 -3.30 -2.57 3.00
N ARG A 107 -2.61 -3.68 2.78
CA ARG A 107 -3.19 -4.99 3.08
C ARG A 107 -3.25 -5.21 4.61
N THR A 108 -3.98 -6.22 5.05
CA THR A 108 -4.19 -6.55 6.46
C THR A 108 -3.01 -7.26 7.13
N GLU A 109 -2.05 -7.80 6.36
CA GLU A 109 -0.87 -8.44 6.94
C GLU A 109 -0.08 -7.44 7.78
N SER A 110 0.27 -7.85 9.01
CA SER A 110 0.89 -6.98 10.01
C SER A 110 2.18 -6.33 9.53
N TRP A 111 2.98 -7.03 8.73
CA TRP A 111 4.24 -6.53 8.18
C TRP A 111 4.04 -5.51 7.05
N ILE A 112 2.92 -5.53 6.33
CA ILE A 112 2.56 -4.50 5.34
C ILE A 112 1.97 -3.28 6.05
N ALA A 113 1.02 -3.50 6.96
CA ALA A 113 0.36 -2.44 7.71
C ALA A 113 1.35 -1.65 8.60
N SER A 114 2.25 -2.34 9.28
CA SER A 114 3.34 -1.71 10.05
C SER A 114 4.30 -0.96 9.13
N GLY A 115 4.52 -1.48 7.92
CA GLY A 115 5.32 -0.81 6.91
C GLY A 115 4.70 0.51 6.45
N ALA A 116 3.39 0.56 6.26
CA ALA A 116 2.67 1.80 5.95
C ALA A 116 2.83 2.83 7.09
N ALA A 117 2.77 2.39 8.35
CA ALA A 117 3.03 3.26 9.50
C ALA A 117 4.47 3.80 9.53
N ALA A 118 5.48 2.95 9.25
CA ALA A 118 6.87 3.36 9.14
C ALA A 118 7.09 4.37 7.99
N PHE A 119 6.43 4.17 6.84
CA PHE A 119 6.44 5.16 5.76
C PHE A 119 5.86 6.51 6.23
N MET A 120 4.75 6.49 6.97
CA MET A 120 4.14 7.72 7.47
C MET A 120 5.04 8.47 8.46
N GLN A 121 5.84 7.77 9.27
CA GLN A 121 6.89 8.40 10.10
C GLN A 121 7.97 9.13 9.28
N GLY A 122 8.20 8.71 8.04
CA GLY A 122 9.07 9.40 7.10
C GLY A 122 8.39 10.58 6.41
N LEU A 123 7.12 10.42 6.03
CA LEU A 123 6.35 11.42 5.30
C LEU A 123 5.96 12.62 6.19
N TYR A 124 5.46 12.33 7.40
CA TYR A 124 5.12 13.28 8.45
C TYR A 124 5.84 12.87 9.74
N PRO A 125 7.11 13.29 9.91
CA PRO A 125 7.86 12.98 11.12
C PRO A 125 7.21 13.62 12.36
N PRO A 126 7.51 13.11 13.57
CA PRO A 126 7.05 13.71 14.81
C PRO A 126 7.41 15.20 14.92
N GLN A 127 6.43 16.02 15.29
CA GLN A 127 6.58 17.47 15.48
C GLN A 127 5.64 17.94 16.59
N THR A 128 6.17 18.66 17.58
CA THR A 128 5.45 19.08 18.79
C THR A 128 4.45 20.21 18.57
N ASP A 129 4.59 20.93 17.45
CA ASP A 129 3.81 22.10 17.05
C ASP A 129 3.02 21.91 15.73
N ALA A 130 2.95 20.68 15.22
CA ALA A 130 2.19 20.36 14.00
C ALA A 130 0.68 20.24 14.28
N TYR A 131 -0.05 21.34 14.09
CA TYR A 131 -1.51 21.38 14.21
C TYR A 131 -2.15 21.92 12.93
N ILE A 132 -3.32 21.37 12.56
CA ILE A 132 -4.13 21.92 11.47
C ILE A 132 -5.01 23.04 12.04
N ASP A 133 -4.98 24.21 11.42
CA ASP A 133 -5.78 25.36 11.87
C ASP A 133 -7.28 25.06 11.91
N MET A 134 -7.78 24.27 10.95
CA MET A 134 -9.20 23.89 10.86
C MET A 134 -9.67 22.94 11.97
N THR A 135 -8.77 22.24 12.68
CA THR A 135 -9.14 21.25 13.72
C THR A 135 -8.93 21.75 15.15
N GLY A 136 -8.63 23.04 15.34
CA GLY A 136 -8.42 23.65 16.65
C GLY A 136 -7.06 24.33 16.83
N SER A 137 -6.24 24.41 15.78
CA SER A 137 -4.92 25.07 15.79
C SER A 137 -4.08 24.68 17.02
N SER A 138 -3.19 25.55 17.48
CA SER A 138 -2.37 25.33 18.67
C SER A 138 -3.16 25.22 19.98
N ASP A 139 -4.47 25.47 19.99
CA ASP A 139 -5.30 25.36 21.18
C ASP A 139 -5.55 23.91 21.59
N LEU A 140 -5.40 22.96 20.66
CA LEU A 140 -5.52 21.52 20.93
C LEU A 140 -4.58 21.03 22.04
N LYS A 141 -3.41 21.65 22.18
CA LYS A 141 -2.48 21.30 23.26
C LYS A 141 -2.96 21.82 24.61
N ASN A 142 -3.80 22.84 24.67
CA ASN A 142 -4.08 23.52 25.93
C ASN A 142 -4.98 22.67 26.83
N ASN A 143 -4.49 22.34 28.03
CA ASN A 143 -5.25 21.67 29.08
C ASN A 143 -5.30 22.55 30.34
N PHE A 144 -6.12 23.59 30.30
CA PHE A 144 -6.25 24.55 31.40
C PHE A 144 -6.72 23.90 32.72
N ALA A 145 -7.40 22.75 32.66
CA ALA A 145 -7.85 22.02 33.83
C ALA A 145 -6.71 21.30 34.57
N ALA A 146 -5.65 20.92 33.86
CA ALA A 146 -4.47 20.25 34.45
C ALA A 146 -3.41 21.22 34.98
N GLY A 147 -3.60 22.54 34.83
CA GLY A 147 -2.67 23.56 35.31
C GLY A 147 -1.31 23.59 34.57
N SER A 148 -1.15 22.84 33.48
CA SER A 148 0.10 22.73 32.72
C SER A 148 0.10 23.57 31.44
N ASN A 149 1.30 23.97 31.02
CA ASN A 149 1.57 24.51 29.69
C ASN A 149 1.52 23.37 28.68
N GLY A 150 0.38 23.17 28.00
CA GLY A 150 0.28 22.30 26.82
C GLY A 150 0.48 20.79 27.06
N THR A 151 -0.41 19.95 26.54
CA THR A 151 -0.24 18.50 26.40
C THR A 151 0.16 18.23 24.95
N GLU A 152 1.35 17.68 24.74
CA GLU A 152 1.83 17.26 23.42
C GLU A 152 1.41 15.82 23.11
N TYR A 153 1.37 15.47 21.82
CA TYR A 153 1.23 14.07 21.43
C TYR A 153 2.45 13.25 21.88
N PRO A 154 2.27 11.96 22.25
CA PRO A 154 3.38 11.08 22.62
C PRO A 154 4.47 10.96 21.55
N LEU A 155 5.62 10.39 21.91
CA LEU A 155 6.76 10.17 21.00
C LEU A 155 7.22 11.48 20.31
N ASN A 156 7.30 12.56 21.08
CA ASN A 156 7.74 13.89 20.63
C ASN A 156 6.87 14.46 19.50
N GLY A 157 5.55 14.40 19.65
CA GLY A 157 4.62 14.94 18.65
C GLY A 157 4.33 13.98 17.49
N TYR A 158 4.31 12.66 17.74
CA TYR A 158 3.95 11.70 16.70
C TYR A 158 2.52 11.93 16.21
N GLN A 159 2.36 11.84 14.88
CA GLN A 159 1.10 12.15 14.21
C GLN A 159 0.39 10.88 13.75
N TYR A 160 -0.94 10.88 13.83
CA TYR A 160 -1.75 9.69 13.61
C TYR A 160 -2.41 9.70 12.22
N ALA A 161 -1.70 9.09 11.26
CA ALA A 161 -2.25 8.84 9.93
C ALA A 161 -3.36 7.78 9.97
N LEU A 162 -4.43 8.01 9.19
CA LEU A 162 -5.45 7.00 8.95
C LEU A 162 -4.96 6.02 7.87
N VAL A 163 -4.53 4.83 8.29
CA VAL A 163 -4.19 3.71 7.39
C VAL A 163 -5.39 2.78 7.29
N GLN A 164 -5.98 2.67 6.11
CA GLN A 164 -7.06 1.73 5.84
C GLN A 164 -6.45 0.39 5.40
N THR A 165 -6.63 -0.65 6.21
CA THR A 165 -6.25 -2.02 5.85
C THR A 165 -7.38 -2.69 5.07
N LEU A 166 -7.06 -3.33 3.95
CA LEU A 166 -8.00 -4.02 3.08
C LEU A 166 -7.75 -5.53 3.11
N SER A 167 -8.72 -6.28 3.63
CA SER A 167 -8.72 -7.74 3.64
C SER A 167 -9.09 -8.30 2.26
N SER A 168 -8.74 -9.56 1.95
CA SER A 168 -9.14 -10.20 0.68
C SER A 168 -10.67 -10.36 0.53
N GLU A 169 -11.41 -10.22 1.62
CA GLU A 169 -12.87 -10.28 1.66
C GLU A 169 -13.55 -8.97 1.26
N GLU A 170 -12.79 -7.92 0.99
CA GLU A 170 -13.32 -6.63 0.56
C GLU A 170 -13.13 -6.40 -0.94
N ARG A 171 -14.17 -5.87 -1.61
CA ARG A 171 -14.12 -5.55 -3.06
C ARG A 171 -12.93 -4.68 -3.45
N THR A 172 -12.55 -3.72 -2.60
CA THR A 172 -11.48 -2.76 -2.88
C THR A 172 -10.08 -3.35 -2.75
N SER A 173 -9.95 -4.56 -2.17
CA SER A 173 -8.66 -5.17 -1.90
C SER A 173 -7.90 -5.57 -3.16
N VAL A 174 -8.60 -5.88 -4.25
CA VAL A 174 -7.98 -6.30 -5.52
C VAL A 174 -7.00 -5.26 -6.05
N ALA A 175 -7.13 -3.99 -5.65
CA ALA A 175 -6.16 -2.92 -5.95
C ALA A 175 -4.74 -3.23 -5.46
N LEU A 176 -4.64 -3.89 -4.30
CA LEU A 176 -3.38 -4.15 -3.59
C LEU A 176 -2.89 -5.59 -3.76
N GLN A 177 -3.77 -6.48 -4.20
CA GLN A 177 -3.56 -7.93 -4.15
C GLN A 177 -4.41 -8.68 -5.17
N GLY A 178 -4.46 -8.19 -6.41
CA GLY A 178 -5.28 -8.81 -7.47
C GLY A 178 -4.85 -10.22 -7.88
N ASP A 179 -3.67 -10.70 -7.48
CA ASP A 179 -3.25 -12.09 -7.64
C ASP A 179 -3.74 -13.00 -6.49
N VAL A 180 -3.97 -12.43 -5.30
CA VAL A 180 -4.43 -13.17 -4.12
C VAL A 180 -5.89 -13.56 -4.30
N ALA A 181 -6.26 -14.76 -3.84
CA ALA A 181 -7.61 -15.33 -3.98
C ALA A 181 -8.08 -15.49 -5.45
N CYS A 182 -7.19 -15.34 -6.43
CA CYS A 182 -7.51 -15.56 -7.84
C CYS A 182 -7.27 -17.03 -8.23
N SER A 183 -8.26 -17.91 -8.03
CA SER A 183 -8.13 -19.35 -8.28
C SER A 183 -7.68 -19.68 -9.71
N ALA A 184 -8.20 -18.97 -10.72
CA ALA A 184 -7.78 -19.18 -12.10
C ALA A 184 -6.30 -18.85 -12.33
N TRP A 185 -5.79 -17.78 -11.71
CA TRP A 185 -4.38 -17.39 -11.84
C TRP A 185 -3.45 -18.36 -11.11
N LEU A 186 -3.84 -18.80 -9.91
CA LEU A 186 -3.11 -19.80 -9.13
C LEU A 186 -3.01 -21.13 -9.88
N ALA A 187 -4.12 -21.60 -10.46
CA ALA A 187 -4.13 -22.82 -11.27
C ALA A 187 -3.24 -22.68 -12.52
N GLU A 188 -3.34 -21.56 -13.23
CA GLU A 188 -2.57 -21.30 -14.45
C GLU A 188 -1.05 -21.21 -14.18
N THR A 189 -0.66 -20.40 -13.20
CA THR A 189 0.76 -20.21 -12.84
C THR A 189 1.37 -21.40 -12.10
N GLY A 190 0.57 -22.23 -11.43
CA GLY A 190 1.03 -23.45 -10.79
C GLY A 190 1.14 -24.64 -11.75
N ALA A 191 0.14 -24.86 -12.62
CA ALA A 191 0.06 -26.05 -13.45
C ALA A 191 0.63 -25.86 -14.87
N ASN A 192 0.31 -24.75 -15.54
CA ASN A 192 0.61 -24.58 -16.96
C ASN A 192 1.95 -23.85 -17.19
N LEU A 193 2.28 -22.86 -16.35
CA LEU A 193 3.56 -22.16 -16.47
C LEU A 193 4.75 -23.11 -16.34
N THR A 194 4.65 -24.08 -15.44
CA THR A 194 5.68 -25.10 -15.20
C THR A 194 5.85 -26.05 -16.39
N GLN A 195 4.83 -26.23 -17.24
CA GLN A 195 4.90 -27.06 -18.45
C GLN A 195 5.57 -26.34 -19.64
N SER A 196 5.81 -25.03 -19.55
CA SER A 196 6.40 -24.29 -20.65
C SER A 196 7.87 -24.67 -20.88
N GLN A 197 8.26 -24.83 -22.14
CA GLN A 197 9.64 -25.22 -22.53
C GLN A 197 10.69 -24.21 -22.01
N ALA A 198 10.35 -22.92 -21.95
CA ALA A 198 11.24 -21.89 -21.44
C ALA A 198 11.52 -22.04 -19.93
N ILE A 199 10.49 -22.37 -19.15
CA ILE A 199 10.62 -22.61 -17.71
C ILE A 199 11.34 -23.93 -17.46
N GLN A 200 10.99 -25.01 -18.17
CA GLN A 200 11.71 -26.29 -18.10
C GLN A 200 13.20 -26.13 -18.40
N GLY A 201 13.55 -25.40 -19.47
CA GLY A 201 14.95 -25.09 -19.77
C GLY A 201 15.64 -24.27 -18.67
N SER A 202 14.91 -23.43 -17.93
CA SER A 202 15.48 -22.65 -16.81
C SER A 202 15.66 -23.51 -15.55
N ILE A 203 14.78 -24.48 -15.30
CA ILE A 203 14.94 -25.50 -14.27
C ILE A 203 16.22 -26.31 -14.55
N ASP A 204 16.35 -26.87 -15.75
CA ASP A 204 17.49 -27.70 -16.12
C ASP A 204 18.83 -26.95 -16.03
N ARG A 205 18.87 -25.72 -16.53
CA ARG A 205 20.07 -24.87 -16.49
C ARG A 205 20.51 -24.52 -15.06
N ASN A 206 19.56 -24.29 -14.15
CA ASN A 206 19.86 -23.86 -12.78
C ASN A 206 19.91 -25.01 -11.77
N ARG A 207 19.57 -26.25 -12.17
CA ARG A 207 19.45 -27.39 -11.27
C ARG A 207 20.69 -27.61 -10.40
N VAL A 208 21.87 -27.67 -11.01
CA VAL A 208 23.14 -27.90 -10.28
C VAL A 208 23.44 -26.73 -9.34
N PHE A 209 23.20 -25.49 -9.78
CA PHE A 209 23.41 -24.30 -8.96
C PHE A 209 22.58 -24.33 -7.67
N TYR A 210 21.27 -24.61 -7.75
CA TYR A 210 20.43 -24.69 -6.55
C TYR A 210 20.79 -25.89 -5.68
N GLN A 211 21.10 -27.05 -6.27
CA GLN A 211 21.51 -28.24 -5.51
C GLN A 211 22.79 -27.97 -4.72
N ASP A 212 23.83 -27.44 -5.35
CA ASP A 212 25.12 -27.18 -4.72
C ASP A 212 25.00 -26.12 -3.61
N LEU A 213 24.17 -25.09 -3.83
CA LEU A 213 23.94 -24.00 -2.87
C LEU A 213 23.45 -24.52 -1.51
N PHE A 214 22.60 -25.56 -1.51
CA PHE A 214 22.00 -26.14 -0.30
C PHE A 214 22.63 -27.46 0.16
N SER A 215 23.60 -28.00 -0.59
CA SER A 215 24.25 -29.28 -0.27
C SER A 215 25.35 -29.16 0.79
N SER A 216 25.81 -27.95 1.10
CA SER A 216 26.89 -27.72 2.06
C SER A 216 26.63 -26.48 2.92
N GLY A 217 27.31 -26.40 4.06
CA GLY A 217 27.26 -25.21 4.91
C GLY A 217 27.69 -23.96 4.14
N PRO A 218 27.12 -22.77 4.45
CA PRO A 218 26.31 -22.48 5.64
C PRO A 218 24.79 -22.62 5.45
N LEU A 219 24.31 -22.97 4.25
CA LEU A 219 22.87 -23.04 3.94
C LEU A 219 22.28 -24.46 4.02
N GLN A 220 23.10 -25.45 4.39
CA GLN A 220 22.68 -26.84 4.48
C GLN A 220 21.45 -27.01 5.39
N GLY A 221 20.42 -27.67 4.87
CA GLY A 221 19.22 -28.02 5.64
C GLY A 221 18.21 -26.88 5.86
N ILE A 222 18.46 -25.67 5.35
CA ILE A 222 17.50 -24.57 5.45
C ILE A 222 16.30 -24.79 4.51
N ILE A 223 16.55 -25.29 3.30
CA ILE A 223 15.53 -25.63 2.31
C ILE A 223 15.66 -27.13 1.97
N SER A 224 14.53 -27.79 1.74
CA SER A 224 14.52 -29.18 1.32
C SER A 224 15.09 -29.34 -0.10
N PRO A 225 15.76 -30.46 -0.45
CA PRO A 225 16.27 -30.65 -1.80
C PRO A 225 15.20 -30.60 -2.91
N SER A 226 13.93 -30.93 -2.59
CA SER A 226 12.81 -30.82 -3.53
C SER A 226 12.38 -29.38 -3.78
N ASP A 227 12.56 -28.49 -2.79
CA ASP A 227 12.19 -27.09 -2.89
C ASP A 227 13.34 -26.21 -3.42
N ALA A 228 14.58 -26.72 -3.40
CA ALA A 228 15.77 -26.08 -3.97
C ALA A 228 15.78 -26.11 -5.51
N THR A 229 14.84 -25.41 -6.12
CA THR A 229 14.63 -25.38 -7.58
C THR A 229 14.32 -23.98 -8.08
N TYR A 230 14.54 -23.75 -9.39
CA TYR A 230 14.17 -22.52 -10.07
C TYR A 230 12.69 -22.15 -9.89
N LEU A 231 11.80 -23.12 -9.67
CA LEU A 231 10.36 -22.85 -9.44
C LEU A 231 10.06 -22.05 -8.17
N ASN A 232 10.99 -22.04 -7.21
CA ASN A 232 10.91 -21.27 -5.98
C ASN A 232 11.94 -20.12 -5.98
N ALA A 233 12.39 -19.66 -7.15
CA ALA A 233 13.52 -18.71 -7.25
C ALA A 233 13.31 -17.43 -6.44
N TYR A 234 12.08 -16.91 -6.39
CA TYR A 234 11.76 -15.71 -5.61
C TYR A 234 11.86 -15.98 -4.10
N GLU A 235 11.18 -17.01 -3.61
CA GLU A 235 11.18 -17.40 -2.21
C GLU A 235 12.60 -17.78 -1.73
N ILE A 236 13.37 -18.47 -2.57
CA ILE A 236 14.77 -18.80 -2.28
C ILE A 236 15.63 -17.53 -2.24
N TYR A 237 15.47 -16.61 -3.20
CA TYR A 237 16.22 -15.36 -3.20
C TYR A 237 15.98 -14.56 -1.92
N GLU A 238 14.72 -14.34 -1.56
CA GLU A 238 14.32 -13.62 -0.34
C GLU A 238 14.90 -14.29 0.91
N MET A 239 14.81 -15.62 0.99
CA MET A 239 15.33 -16.37 2.12
C MET A 239 16.86 -16.34 2.21
N VAL A 240 17.60 -16.51 1.10
CA VAL A 240 19.07 -16.47 1.11
C VAL A 240 19.56 -15.05 1.38
N ASN A 241 18.91 -14.02 0.82
CA ASN A 241 19.24 -12.62 1.08
C ASN A 241 19.07 -12.30 2.58
N TYR A 242 17.93 -12.69 3.16
CA TYR A 242 17.69 -12.53 4.59
C TYR A 242 18.73 -13.27 5.44
N GLN A 243 19.04 -14.53 5.13
CA GLN A 243 20.07 -15.28 5.87
C GLN A 243 21.44 -14.62 5.76
N TYR A 244 21.80 -14.10 4.59
CA TYR A 244 23.06 -13.39 4.41
C TYR A 244 23.12 -12.09 5.23
N GLU A 245 22.01 -11.36 5.35
CA GLU A 245 21.94 -10.08 6.08
C GLU A 245 21.83 -10.26 7.61
N HIS A 246 21.16 -11.32 8.07
CA HIS A 246 20.80 -11.49 9.49
C HIS A 246 21.49 -12.65 10.20
N ASN A 247 22.16 -13.56 9.48
CA ASN A 247 22.84 -14.72 10.07
C ASN A 247 24.35 -14.63 9.86
N GLU A 248 25.09 -14.38 10.95
CA GLU A 248 26.55 -14.23 10.94
C GLU A 248 27.29 -15.43 10.33
N THR A 249 26.76 -16.65 10.54
CA THR A 249 27.36 -17.87 9.98
C THR A 249 27.23 -17.90 8.47
N VAL A 250 26.08 -17.49 7.94
CA VAL A 250 25.83 -17.41 6.50
C VAL A 250 26.62 -16.25 5.90
N TYR A 251 26.60 -15.07 6.54
CA TYR A 251 27.38 -13.91 6.11
C TYR A 251 28.87 -14.22 5.93
N LYS A 252 29.49 -14.90 6.91
CA LYS A 252 30.91 -15.28 6.86
C LYS A 252 31.19 -16.49 5.98
N GLY A 253 30.25 -17.43 5.92
CA GLY A 253 30.45 -18.75 5.29
C GLY A 253 30.04 -18.83 3.82
N LEU A 254 29.17 -17.94 3.34
CA LEU A 254 28.65 -18.00 1.97
C LEU A 254 29.72 -17.54 0.97
N LYS A 255 30.35 -18.50 0.30
CA LYS A 255 31.36 -18.23 -0.73
C LYS A 255 30.74 -17.48 -1.91
N ASN A 256 31.48 -16.49 -2.42
CA ASN A 256 31.08 -15.67 -3.56
C ASN A 256 29.67 -15.05 -3.42
N ALA A 257 29.30 -14.65 -2.20
CA ALA A 257 27.95 -14.18 -1.86
C ALA A 257 27.35 -13.20 -2.88
N ASN A 258 28.13 -12.19 -3.32
CA ASN A 258 27.65 -11.22 -4.31
C ASN A 258 27.21 -11.87 -5.64
N ASN A 259 28.02 -12.79 -6.18
CA ASN A 259 27.67 -13.51 -7.41
C ASN A 259 26.47 -14.45 -7.19
N THR A 260 26.44 -15.16 -6.07
CA THR A 260 25.32 -16.04 -5.70
C THR A 260 24.00 -15.27 -5.60
N LEU A 261 23.99 -14.16 -4.85
CA LEU A 261 22.81 -13.30 -4.70
C LEU A 261 22.40 -12.66 -6.03
N THR A 262 23.36 -12.30 -6.90
CA THR A 262 23.07 -11.79 -8.24
C THR A 262 22.36 -12.82 -9.10
N ILE A 263 22.83 -14.08 -9.11
CA ILE A 263 22.20 -15.17 -9.87
C ILE A 263 20.79 -15.47 -9.32
N LEU A 264 20.65 -15.54 -7.99
CA LEU A 264 19.36 -15.76 -7.35
C LEU A 264 18.36 -14.65 -7.66
N ARG A 265 18.78 -13.39 -7.56
CA ARG A 265 17.94 -12.23 -7.87
C ARG A 265 17.52 -12.20 -9.35
N ALA A 266 18.42 -12.56 -10.27
CA ALA A 266 18.11 -12.66 -11.69
C ALA A 266 17.07 -13.76 -11.96
N ASN A 267 17.27 -14.96 -11.40
CA ASN A 267 16.33 -16.06 -11.50
C ASN A 267 14.95 -15.71 -10.90
N ALA A 268 14.93 -15.04 -9.74
CA ALA A 268 13.71 -14.56 -9.10
C ALA A 268 12.95 -13.58 -10.00
N PHE A 269 13.67 -12.62 -10.58
CA PHE A 269 13.09 -11.64 -11.50
C PHE A 269 12.52 -12.30 -12.76
N ASP A 270 13.26 -13.22 -13.38
CA ASP A 270 12.80 -13.91 -14.58
C ASP A 270 11.55 -14.77 -14.32
N LEU A 271 11.50 -15.49 -13.18
CA LEU A 271 10.33 -16.25 -12.79
C LEU A 271 9.11 -15.36 -12.51
N GLU A 272 9.26 -14.29 -11.72
CA GLU A 272 8.13 -13.42 -11.38
C GLU A 272 7.61 -12.64 -12.61
N ARG A 273 8.47 -12.31 -13.58
CA ARG A 273 8.01 -11.79 -14.88
C ARG A 273 7.20 -12.81 -15.67
N ALA A 274 7.60 -14.08 -15.65
CA ALA A 274 6.86 -15.15 -16.31
C ALA A 274 5.49 -15.43 -15.63
N LYS A 275 5.35 -15.11 -14.33
CA LYS A 275 4.06 -15.17 -13.61
C LYS A 275 3.16 -13.95 -13.83
N THR A 276 3.72 -12.84 -14.31
CA THR A 276 3.00 -11.56 -14.46
C THR A 276 2.75 -11.15 -15.91
N SER A 277 3.34 -11.87 -16.86
CA SER A 277 3.18 -11.62 -18.29
C SER A 277 3.39 -12.90 -19.10
N VAL A 278 2.75 -12.99 -20.26
CA VAL A 278 2.91 -14.11 -21.18
C VAL A 278 3.14 -13.61 -22.60
N ASN A 279 4.18 -14.12 -23.26
CA ASN A 279 4.49 -13.82 -24.65
C ASN A 279 3.81 -14.84 -25.57
N THR A 280 2.51 -14.69 -25.77
CA THR A 280 1.77 -15.53 -26.74
C THR A 280 1.55 -14.79 -28.05
N THR A 281 1.78 -15.50 -29.16
CA THR A 281 1.40 -15.11 -30.52
C THR A 281 -0.10 -15.17 -30.75
N SER A 282 -0.85 -15.84 -29.87
CA SER A 282 -2.31 -15.90 -29.91
C SER A 282 -2.93 -14.57 -29.49
N GLN A 283 -4.03 -14.20 -30.15
CA GLN A 283 -4.96 -13.15 -29.72
C GLN A 283 -5.72 -13.52 -28.44
N ASP A 284 -5.18 -14.41 -27.59
CA ASP A 284 -5.81 -14.82 -26.34
C ASP A 284 -5.65 -13.71 -25.28
N ILE A 285 -6.50 -12.69 -25.46
CA ILE A 285 -6.61 -11.52 -24.59
C ILE A 285 -6.96 -11.97 -23.17
N SER A 286 -7.71 -13.07 -23.02
CA SER A 286 -8.12 -13.61 -21.72
C SER A 286 -6.92 -14.15 -20.93
N LEU A 287 -6.02 -14.89 -21.58
CA LEU A 287 -4.81 -15.40 -20.91
C LEU A 287 -3.85 -14.26 -20.55
N LYS A 288 -3.61 -13.31 -21.46
CA LYS A 288 -2.80 -12.11 -21.17
C LYS A 288 -3.37 -11.30 -20.01
N THR A 289 -4.69 -11.19 -19.98
CA THR A 289 -5.43 -10.56 -18.88
C THR A 289 -5.21 -11.29 -17.56
N LEU A 290 -5.28 -12.62 -17.56
CA LEU A 290 -5.13 -13.44 -16.36
C LEU A 290 -3.72 -13.28 -15.77
N TYR A 291 -2.66 -13.44 -16.57
CA TYR A 291 -1.27 -13.31 -16.08
C TYR A 291 -1.00 -11.92 -15.49
N SER A 292 -1.60 -10.87 -16.07
CA SER A 292 -1.38 -9.49 -15.64
C SER A 292 -2.43 -8.96 -14.65
N ILE A 293 -3.28 -9.82 -14.09
CA ILE A 293 -4.49 -9.42 -13.36
C ILE A 293 -4.22 -8.46 -12.18
N ALA A 294 -3.12 -8.68 -11.44
CA ALA A 294 -2.72 -7.81 -10.33
C ALA A 294 -2.35 -6.38 -10.80
N GLY A 295 -1.64 -6.26 -11.92
CA GLY A 295 -1.31 -4.97 -12.52
C GLY A 295 -2.52 -4.27 -13.13
N ARG A 296 -3.45 -5.04 -13.72
CA ARG A 296 -4.69 -4.49 -14.32
C ARG A 296 -5.65 -3.95 -13.28
N THR A 297 -5.80 -4.63 -12.15
CA THR A 297 -6.61 -4.15 -11.02
C THR A 297 -5.97 -2.92 -10.36
N LEU A 298 -4.65 -2.87 -10.23
CA LEU A 298 -3.94 -1.66 -9.82
C LEU A 298 -4.16 -0.49 -10.80
N ALA A 299 -4.04 -0.74 -12.11
CA ALA A 299 -4.28 0.28 -13.15
C ALA A 299 -5.69 0.89 -13.07
N TYR A 300 -6.71 0.05 -12.88
CA TYR A 300 -8.09 0.50 -12.68
C TYR A 300 -8.22 1.42 -11.46
N ASN A 301 -7.58 1.06 -10.34
CA ASN A 301 -7.63 1.84 -9.11
C ASN A 301 -6.87 3.17 -9.20
N VAL A 302 -5.74 3.23 -9.90
CA VAL A 302 -5.01 4.49 -10.14
C VAL A 302 -5.88 5.47 -10.94
N ALA A 303 -6.56 5.00 -11.99
CA ALA A 303 -7.48 5.84 -12.76
C ALA A 303 -8.63 6.38 -11.90
N ASN A 304 -9.21 5.53 -11.05
CA ASN A 304 -10.28 5.93 -10.14
C ASN A 304 -9.82 6.91 -9.06
N ALA A 305 -8.60 6.76 -8.54
CA ALA A 305 -8.04 7.69 -7.56
C ALA A 305 -7.96 9.10 -8.14
N PHE A 306 -7.41 9.26 -9.36
CA PHE A 306 -7.36 10.58 -9.99
C PHE A 306 -8.74 11.11 -10.41
N ASN A 307 -9.64 10.27 -10.91
CA ASN A 307 -11.02 10.69 -11.16
C ASN A 307 -11.67 11.26 -9.89
N GLY A 308 -11.41 10.64 -8.73
CA GLY A 308 -11.84 11.15 -7.43
C GLY A 308 -11.25 12.51 -7.08
N THR A 309 -9.94 12.70 -7.28
CA THR A 309 -9.27 13.99 -7.07
C THR A 309 -9.83 15.09 -7.99
N VAL A 310 -10.00 14.79 -9.29
CA VAL A 310 -10.52 15.75 -10.28
C VAL A 310 -11.98 16.09 -9.98
N ALA A 311 -12.80 15.11 -9.63
CA ALA A 311 -14.19 15.35 -9.22
C ALA A 311 -14.31 16.21 -7.95
N ALA A 312 -13.30 16.15 -7.07
CA ALA A 312 -13.20 16.98 -5.88
C ALA A 312 -12.50 18.33 -6.13
N ASN A 313 -12.20 18.69 -7.39
CA ASN A 313 -11.43 19.89 -7.76
C ASN A 313 -10.12 20.02 -6.98
N GLY A 314 -9.44 18.90 -6.71
CA GLY A 314 -8.19 18.85 -5.95
C GLY A 314 -8.30 19.17 -4.45
N ALA A 315 -9.51 19.24 -3.88
CA ALA A 315 -9.72 19.54 -2.47
C ALA A 315 -9.42 18.36 -1.53
N SER A 316 -9.56 17.12 -2.00
CA SER A 316 -9.35 15.87 -1.23
C SER A 316 -8.54 14.85 -2.02
N SER A 317 -8.01 13.83 -1.34
CA SER A 317 -7.22 12.75 -1.96
C SER A 317 -6.06 13.27 -2.81
N LYS A 318 -5.37 14.30 -2.31
CA LYS A 318 -4.18 14.90 -2.93
C LYS A 318 -3.02 13.88 -2.98
N MET A 319 -2.95 12.95 -2.03
CA MET A 319 -1.99 11.86 -2.07
C MET A 319 -2.67 10.53 -1.73
N THR A 320 -2.61 9.57 -2.66
CA THR A 320 -3.04 8.18 -2.42
C THR A 320 -1.83 7.27 -2.42
N VAL A 321 -1.60 6.54 -1.33
CA VAL A 321 -0.46 5.60 -1.22
C VAL A 321 -0.98 4.22 -0.89
N MET A 322 -0.55 3.23 -1.67
CA MET A 322 -0.99 1.85 -1.63
C MET A 322 0.19 0.94 -1.27
N PHE A 323 0.07 0.17 -0.19
CA PHE A 323 1.10 -0.76 0.27
C PHE A 323 0.69 -2.19 -0.01
N GLY A 324 1.58 -2.94 -0.66
CA GLY A 324 1.34 -4.34 -0.98
C GLY A 324 2.63 -5.09 -1.28
N THR A 325 2.49 -6.20 -2.01
CA THR A 325 3.60 -7.09 -2.36
C THR A 325 4.20 -6.77 -3.74
N LEU A 326 5.21 -7.54 -4.13
CA LEU A 326 5.96 -7.34 -5.37
C LEU A 326 5.08 -7.46 -6.63
N ARG A 327 4.19 -8.46 -6.68
CA ARG A 327 3.51 -8.85 -7.92
C ARG A 327 2.62 -7.78 -8.54
N PRO A 328 1.78 -7.02 -7.80
CA PRO A 328 1.02 -5.93 -8.39
C PRO A 328 1.91 -4.85 -9.02
N LEU A 329 3.09 -4.56 -8.42
CA LEU A 329 4.06 -3.62 -8.99
C LEU A 329 4.64 -4.18 -10.30
N LEU A 330 5.21 -5.39 -10.29
CA LEU A 330 5.80 -5.98 -11.51
C LEU A 330 4.76 -6.17 -12.62
N SER A 331 3.57 -6.63 -12.25
CA SER A 331 2.46 -6.81 -13.17
C SER A 331 2.01 -5.48 -13.77
N PHE A 332 1.98 -4.40 -12.98
CA PHE A 332 1.69 -3.07 -13.51
C PHE A 332 2.76 -2.59 -14.50
N LEU A 333 4.06 -2.82 -14.24
CA LEU A 333 5.12 -2.47 -15.19
C LEU A 333 4.91 -3.16 -16.55
N SER A 334 4.40 -4.39 -16.56
CA SER A 334 3.99 -5.07 -17.79
C SER A 334 2.78 -4.39 -18.45
N VAL A 335 1.71 -4.13 -17.69
CA VAL A 335 0.48 -3.47 -18.18
C VAL A 335 0.74 -2.07 -18.74
N GLY A 336 1.64 -1.34 -18.09
CA GLY A 336 2.13 -0.01 -18.50
C GLY A 336 3.06 -0.04 -19.70
N GLY A 337 3.41 -1.21 -20.24
CA GLY A 337 4.26 -1.35 -21.42
C GLY A 337 5.73 -1.04 -21.17
N LEU A 338 6.20 -1.17 -19.92
CA LEU A 338 7.55 -0.77 -19.52
C LEU A 338 8.60 -1.86 -19.65
N PHE A 339 8.20 -3.12 -19.82
CA PHE A 339 9.11 -4.23 -20.13
C PHE A 339 9.46 -4.28 -21.63
N THR A 340 9.93 -3.17 -22.19
CA THR A 340 10.49 -3.12 -23.55
C THR A 340 11.85 -3.80 -23.59
N ARG A 341 12.32 -4.16 -24.78
CA ARG A 341 13.64 -4.79 -24.97
C ARG A 341 14.76 -3.94 -24.37
N GLU A 342 14.67 -2.62 -24.50
CA GLU A 342 15.66 -1.65 -24.03
C GLU A 342 15.66 -1.59 -22.49
N ASN A 343 14.47 -1.46 -21.88
CA ASN A 343 14.32 -1.33 -20.44
C ASN A 343 14.71 -2.62 -19.68
N VAL A 344 14.51 -3.79 -20.30
CA VAL A 344 14.88 -5.07 -19.68
C VAL A 344 16.32 -5.49 -19.99
N ALA A 345 17.01 -4.79 -20.90
CA ALA A 345 18.42 -5.07 -21.19
C ALA A 345 19.37 -4.49 -20.14
N SER A 346 18.99 -3.37 -19.50
CA SER A 346 19.81 -2.73 -18.47
C SER A 346 19.00 -1.79 -17.58
N GLY A 347 19.54 -1.46 -16.41
CA GLY A 347 18.99 -0.45 -15.51
C GLY A 347 17.94 -0.98 -14.53
N PRO A 348 17.17 -0.09 -13.88
CA PRO A 348 16.28 -0.47 -12.79
C PRO A 348 15.15 -1.45 -13.16
N LEU A 349 14.72 -1.46 -14.43
CA LEU A 349 13.66 -2.34 -14.95
C LEU A 349 14.17 -3.70 -15.45
N SER A 350 15.49 -3.94 -15.42
CA SER A 350 16.10 -5.23 -15.80
C SER A 350 16.36 -6.15 -14.61
N THR A 351 15.95 -5.76 -13.40
CA THR A 351 16.19 -6.52 -12.17
C THR A 351 14.96 -6.47 -11.27
N LEU A 352 14.92 -7.38 -10.28
CA LEU A 352 13.93 -7.32 -9.22
C LEU A 352 13.97 -5.93 -8.55
N PRO A 353 12.83 -5.31 -8.20
CA PRO A 353 12.78 -4.14 -7.34
C PRO A 353 13.36 -4.46 -5.95
N TYR A 354 14.00 -3.49 -5.30
CA TYR A 354 14.36 -3.63 -3.88
C TYR A 354 13.14 -3.41 -2.99
N HIS A 355 13.18 -3.93 -1.77
CA HIS A 355 12.17 -3.65 -0.76
C HIS A 355 11.91 -2.15 -0.58
N GLY A 356 10.64 -1.79 -0.47
CA GLY A 356 10.20 -0.39 -0.42
C GLY A 356 10.21 0.35 -1.77
N ALA A 357 10.52 -0.33 -2.89
CA ALA A 357 10.41 0.27 -4.22
C ALA A 357 8.99 0.80 -4.49
N ALA A 358 8.90 1.87 -5.29
CA ALA A 358 7.65 2.58 -5.55
C ALA A 358 7.46 2.85 -7.04
N ILE A 359 6.21 2.71 -7.49
CA ILE A 359 5.73 3.34 -8.74
C ILE A 359 4.83 4.51 -8.37
N VAL A 360 4.95 5.61 -9.10
CA VAL A 360 4.27 6.87 -8.77
C VAL A 360 3.69 7.51 -10.01
N PHE A 361 2.48 8.02 -9.89
CA PHE A 361 1.78 8.79 -10.89
C PHE A 361 1.55 10.18 -10.35
N GLU A 362 1.85 11.20 -11.15
CA GLU A 362 1.66 12.60 -10.77
C GLU A 362 0.64 13.26 -11.71
N LEU A 363 -0.41 13.84 -11.14
CA LEU A 363 -1.36 14.68 -11.86
C LEU A 363 -0.82 16.10 -11.90
N VAL A 364 -0.54 16.60 -13.10
CA VAL A 364 0.14 17.87 -13.33
C VAL A 364 -0.62 18.77 -14.29
N SER A 365 -0.34 20.07 -14.22
CA SER A 365 -0.74 21.04 -15.24
C SER A 365 0.39 22.01 -15.54
N GLN A 366 0.26 22.78 -16.62
CA GLN A 366 1.10 23.96 -16.82
C GLN A 366 0.79 25.03 -15.77
N ARG A 367 1.77 25.89 -15.45
CA ARG A 367 1.68 26.88 -14.38
C ARG A 367 0.50 27.86 -14.53
N TYR A 368 0.16 28.20 -15.76
CA TYR A 368 -0.90 29.16 -16.11
C TYR A 368 -2.15 28.50 -16.71
N ALA A 369 -2.33 27.19 -16.48
CA ALA A 369 -3.50 26.44 -16.95
C ALA A 369 -4.84 26.95 -16.38
N SER A 370 -4.83 27.64 -15.23
CA SER A 370 -6.03 28.23 -14.63
C SER A 370 -5.91 29.75 -14.51
N ASN A 371 -6.92 30.45 -15.04
CA ASN A 371 -7.10 31.89 -14.91
C ASN A 371 -7.47 32.23 -13.45
N GLY A 372 -6.50 32.24 -12.55
CA GLY A 372 -6.70 32.49 -11.11
C GLY A 372 -5.93 31.57 -10.17
N GLY A 373 -5.15 30.62 -10.70
CA GLY A 373 -4.25 29.79 -9.89
C GLY A 373 -4.89 28.59 -9.18
N GLY A 374 -6.22 28.45 -9.23
CA GLY A 374 -6.98 27.30 -8.71
C GLY A 374 -6.83 26.02 -9.54
N PHE A 375 -7.53 24.96 -9.14
CA PHE A 375 -7.51 23.67 -9.85
C PHE A 375 -7.97 23.85 -11.31
N PRO A 376 -7.22 23.33 -12.30
CA PRO A 376 -7.49 23.56 -13.70
C PRO A 376 -8.60 22.64 -14.23
N SER A 377 -9.03 22.88 -15.47
CA SER A 377 -9.97 21.98 -16.15
C SER A 377 -9.32 20.63 -16.46
N ALA A 378 -10.13 19.59 -16.67
CA ALA A 378 -9.63 18.25 -16.99
C ALA A 378 -8.79 18.21 -18.29
N ASP A 379 -9.05 19.12 -19.22
CA ASP A 379 -8.36 19.19 -20.52
C ASP A 379 -6.94 19.77 -20.38
N ASP A 380 -6.66 20.54 -19.32
CA ASP A 380 -5.35 21.12 -19.04
C ASP A 380 -4.49 20.23 -18.11
N LEU A 381 -5.02 19.07 -17.72
CA LEU A 381 -4.34 18.11 -16.87
C LEU A 381 -3.60 17.04 -17.70
N SER A 382 -2.45 16.63 -17.18
CA SER A 382 -1.66 15.52 -17.69
C SER A 382 -1.16 14.64 -16.55
N VAL A 383 -0.77 13.41 -16.85
CA VAL A 383 -0.19 12.47 -15.88
C VAL A 383 1.24 12.11 -16.26
N ARG A 384 2.14 12.13 -15.29
CA ARG A 384 3.51 11.62 -15.39
C ARG A 384 3.66 10.33 -14.61
N PHE A 385 4.58 9.47 -15.02
CA PHE A 385 4.89 8.23 -14.33
C PHE A 385 6.36 8.18 -13.92
N TYR A 386 6.60 7.73 -12.71
CA TYR A 386 7.91 7.54 -12.14
C TYR A 386 8.05 6.14 -11.55
N TYR A 387 9.23 5.56 -11.69
CA TYR A 387 9.64 4.35 -10.98
C TYR A 387 10.86 4.65 -10.13
N ARG A 388 10.77 4.30 -8.85
CA ARG A 388 11.85 4.36 -7.88
C ARG A 388 12.14 2.95 -7.39
N SER A 389 13.22 2.36 -7.90
CA SER A 389 13.53 0.95 -7.68
C SER A 389 14.11 0.59 -6.31
N ALA A 390 14.50 1.59 -5.51
CA ALA A 390 15.14 1.39 -4.22
C ALA A 390 14.86 2.53 -3.24
N THR A 391 14.96 2.22 -1.94
CA THR A 391 14.72 3.17 -0.85
C THR A 391 15.94 3.96 -0.41
N ALA A 392 17.15 3.56 -0.85
CA ALA A 392 18.43 4.18 -0.51
C ALA A 392 18.47 5.69 -0.83
N LEU A 393 19.40 6.41 -0.20
CA LEU A 393 19.56 7.87 -0.32
C LEU A 393 19.76 8.36 -1.77
N ASN A 394 20.28 7.48 -2.64
CA ASN A 394 20.58 7.75 -4.05
C ASN A 394 19.46 7.26 -4.98
N GLY A 395 18.38 6.67 -4.44
CA GLY A 395 17.24 6.22 -5.26
C GLY A 395 16.51 7.41 -5.84
N THR A 396 16.54 7.55 -7.16
CA THR A 396 15.90 8.65 -7.90
C THR A 396 14.49 8.28 -8.35
N PHE A 397 13.65 9.30 -8.53
CA PHE A 397 12.37 9.13 -9.23
C PHE A 397 12.65 9.20 -10.74
N ALA A 398 12.86 8.06 -11.37
CA ALA A 398 13.14 7.98 -12.80
C ALA A 398 11.83 7.99 -13.60
N ASP A 399 11.73 8.89 -14.57
CA ASP A 399 10.58 8.97 -15.46
C ASP A 399 10.61 7.86 -16.51
N TYR A 400 9.44 7.29 -16.79
CA TYR A 400 9.29 6.32 -17.88
C TYR A 400 8.00 6.60 -18.65
N PRO A 401 8.03 6.63 -19.99
CA PRO A 401 6.83 6.81 -20.80
C PRO A 401 5.94 5.57 -20.71
N LEU A 402 4.68 5.76 -20.29
CA LEU A 402 3.70 4.69 -20.25
C LEU A 402 3.16 4.38 -21.65
N PHE A 403 2.72 3.14 -21.84
CA PHE A 403 2.02 2.66 -23.04
C PHE A 403 2.79 2.80 -24.35
N GLY A 404 4.11 2.95 -24.29
CA GLY A 404 4.94 3.16 -25.47
C GLY A 404 4.88 4.59 -26.02
N SER A 405 4.40 5.57 -25.24
CA SER A 405 4.29 6.99 -25.64
C SER A 405 5.64 7.71 -25.76
N GLY A 406 6.77 7.01 -25.86
CA GLY A 406 8.12 7.57 -25.76
C GLY A 406 8.44 8.68 -26.76
N ASN A 407 7.62 8.86 -27.80
CA ASN A 407 7.71 9.93 -28.79
C ASN A 407 6.83 11.16 -28.49
N ASP A 408 5.81 11.03 -27.63
CA ASP A 408 4.77 12.06 -27.36
C ASP A 408 5.09 12.93 -26.11
N GLY A 409 6.27 12.75 -25.52
CA GLY A 409 6.75 13.50 -24.35
C GLY A 409 6.56 12.77 -23.01
N PRO A 410 7.00 13.40 -21.90
CA PRO A 410 7.10 12.76 -20.58
C PRO A 410 5.76 12.68 -19.81
N SER A 411 4.65 13.13 -20.41
CA SER A 411 3.34 13.15 -19.76
C SER A 411 2.19 12.86 -20.73
N ILE A 412 1.15 12.20 -20.25
CA ILE A 412 -0.02 11.81 -21.04
C ILE A 412 -1.20 12.71 -20.67
N PRO A 413 -1.95 13.29 -21.63
CA PRO A 413 -3.17 14.05 -21.33
C PRO A 413 -4.13 13.25 -20.46
N PHE A 414 -4.72 13.87 -19.44
CA PHE A 414 -5.47 13.18 -18.38
C PHE A 414 -6.58 12.27 -18.92
N MET A 415 -7.39 12.75 -19.86
CA MET A 415 -8.47 11.95 -20.46
C MET A 415 -7.94 10.74 -21.24
N SER A 416 -6.79 10.90 -21.92
CA SER A 416 -6.13 9.79 -22.63
C SER A 416 -5.54 8.78 -21.63
N PHE A 417 -4.96 9.25 -20.53
CA PHE A 417 -4.44 8.40 -19.46
C PHE A 417 -5.55 7.57 -18.83
N VAL A 418 -6.66 8.20 -18.42
CA VAL A 418 -7.80 7.50 -17.81
C VAL A 418 -8.37 6.45 -18.76
N ARG A 419 -8.56 6.78 -20.04
CA ARG A 419 -9.03 5.83 -21.05
C ARG A 419 -8.09 4.62 -21.15
N GLN A 420 -6.79 4.84 -21.33
CA GLN A 420 -5.82 3.75 -21.46
C GLN A 420 -5.73 2.87 -20.20
N MET A 421 -5.80 3.48 -19.02
CA MET A 421 -5.80 2.75 -17.75
C MET A 421 -7.08 1.94 -17.54
N GLN A 422 -8.24 2.41 -18.02
CA GLN A 422 -9.50 1.68 -17.97
C GLN A 422 -9.57 0.56 -19.00
N GLU A 423 -9.13 0.79 -20.23
CA GLU A 423 -9.06 -0.22 -21.30
C GLU A 423 -8.12 -1.38 -20.93
N ARG A 424 -6.99 -1.06 -20.32
CA ARG A 424 -6.01 -2.06 -19.87
C ARG A 424 -6.31 -2.59 -18.47
N GLY A 425 -7.12 -1.89 -17.69
CA GLY A 425 -7.43 -2.21 -16.32
C GLY A 425 -8.45 -3.33 -16.18
N THR A 426 -8.70 -3.74 -14.94
CA THR A 426 -9.76 -4.69 -14.60
C THR A 426 -10.48 -4.19 -13.37
N SER A 427 -11.80 -3.97 -13.49
CA SER A 427 -12.63 -3.60 -12.36
C SER A 427 -12.73 -4.76 -11.36
N PRO A 428 -13.10 -4.50 -10.09
CA PRO A 428 -13.36 -5.58 -9.14
C PRO A 428 -14.41 -6.59 -9.62
N THR A 429 -15.45 -6.14 -10.34
CA THR A 429 -16.45 -7.04 -10.93
C THR A 429 -15.88 -7.89 -12.06
N GLY A 430 -15.06 -7.30 -12.93
CA GLY A 430 -14.36 -8.05 -13.98
C GLY A 430 -13.37 -9.06 -13.41
N TRP A 431 -12.72 -8.71 -12.28
CA TRP A 431 -11.85 -9.61 -11.54
C TRP A 431 -12.60 -10.86 -11.10
N CYS A 432 -13.81 -10.75 -10.56
CA CYS A 432 -14.64 -11.91 -10.21
C CYS A 432 -14.86 -12.87 -11.40
N SER A 433 -15.18 -12.31 -12.57
CA SER A 433 -15.44 -13.09 -13.79
C SER A 433 -14.19 -13.82 -14.30
N ILE A 434 -13.02 -13.19 -14.18
CA ILE A 434 -11.74 -13.74 -14.64
C ILE A 434 -11.20 -14.78 -13.64
N CYS A 435 -11.17 -14.41 -12.35
CA CYS A 435 -10.47 -15.15 -11.31
C CYS A 435 -11.25 -16.31 -10.73
N ARG A 436 -12.59 -16.26 -10.76
CA ARG A 436 -13.49 -17.27 -10.19
C ARG A 436 -13.01 -17.74 -8.80
N PRO A 437 -13.05 -16.87 -7.78
CA PRO A 437 -12.34 -17.06 -6.51
C PRO A 437 -12.87 -18.19 -5.59
N GLU A 438 -13.77 -19.06 -6.06
CA GLU A 438 -14.28 -20.25 -5.34
C GLU A 438 -14.60 -20.03 -3.84
N GLY A 439 -15.19 -18.87 -3.48
CA GLY A 439 -15.58 -18.54 -2.10
C GLY A 439 -14.53 -17.80 -1.26
N THR A 440 -13.30 -17.66 -1.74
CA THR A 440 -12.24 -16.87 -1.05
C THR A 440 -12.42 -15.35 -1.16
N ALA A 441 -13.33 -14.91 -2.03
CA ALA A 441 -13.78 -13.53 -2.16
C ALA A 441 -15.32 -13.51 -2.17
N PRO A 442 -15.98 -13.55 -0.99
CA PRO A 442 -17.43 -13.68 -0.86
C PRO A 442 -18.20 -12.52 -1.52
N TRP A 443 -17.58 -11.34 -1.63
CA TRP A 443 -18.13 -10.17 -2.29
C TRP A 443 -18.36 -10.35 -3.80
N CYS A 444 -17.79 -11.38 -4.43
CA CYS A 444 -18.11 -11.77 -5.81
C CYS A 444 -19.48 -12.47 -5.94
N GLY A 445 -20.00 -13.08 -4.87
CA GLY A 445 -21.32 -13.72 -4.84
C GLY A 445 -22.48 -12.72 -4.76
N TYR A 446 -22.19 -11.46 -4.39
CA TYR A 446 -23.13 -10.35 -4.44
C TYR A 446 -23.05 -9.62 -5.79
N ILE A 447 -23.27 -10.35 -6.87
CA ILE A 447 -23.69 -9.74 -8.14
C ILE A 447 -25.18 -10.05 -8.25
N PRO A 448 -26.09 -9.07 -8.18
CA PRO A 448 -27.52 -9.34 -8.34
C PRO A 448 -27.74 -10.03 -9.69
N ASN A 449 -28.19 -11.29 -9.62
CA ASN A 449 -28.52 -12.12 -10.76
C ASN A 449 -29.65 -11.46 -11.56
N ASN A 450 -29.30 -10.69 -12.59
CA ASN A 450 -30.17 -10.32 -13.70
C ASN A 450 -29.31 -9.88 -14.89
N SER A 451 -28.69 -10.86 -15.54
CA SER A 451 -28.51 -10.84 -17.00
C SER A 451 -27.85 -12.15 -17.41
N GLU A 452 -28.61 -12.94 -18.17
CA GLU A 452 -28.11 -13.99 -19.05
C GLU A 452 -26.94 -13.47 -19.89
N ASP A 453 -26.03 -14.38 -20.25
CA ASP A 453 -24.89 -14.18 -21.14
C ASP A 453 -25.14 -13.14 -22.25
N PRO A 454 -24.34 -12.07 -22.35
CA PRO A 454 -24.23 -11.31 -23.57
C PRO A 454 -23.03 -11.82 -24.37
N LYS A 455 -23.33 -12.51 -25.47
CA LYS A 455 -22.52 -12.46 -26.69
C LYS A 455 -22.08 -11.02 -26.92
N CYS A 456 -20.81 -10.78 -27.25
CA CYS A 456 -20.32 -9.47 -27.67
C CYS A 456 -21.21 -8.89 -28.79
N PRO A 457 -21.62 -7.61 -28.69
CA PRO A 457 -21.41 -6.73 -29.84
C PRO A 457 -20.94 -5.31 -29.48
N SER A 458 -20.44 -4.68 -30.55
CA SER A 458 -19.83 -3.38 -30.75
C SER A 458 -20.46 -2.15 -30.07
N ASN A 459 -19.57 -1.24 -29.66
CA ASN A 459 -19.71 0.22 -29.52
C ASN A 459 -21.09 0.76 -29.12
N THR A 460 -21.19 1.27 -27.89
CA THR A 460 -21.83 2.57 -27.61
C THR A 460 -21.50 3.05 -26.18
N ASN A 461 -21.30 4.35 -26.07
CA ASN A 461 -20.95 5.18 -24.91
C ASN A 461 -21.41 4.67 -23.53
N SER A 462 -20.46 4.37 -22.65
CA SER A 462 -20.70 4.04 -21.24
C SER A 462 -20.79 5.30 -20.37
N GLY A 463 -22.02 5.64 -19.96
CA GLY A 463 -22.27 6.50 -18.82
C GLY A 463 -21.84 5.83 -17.50
N MET A 464 -21.30 6.63 -16.59
CA MET A 464 -20.72 6.20 -15.31
C MET A 464 -21.78 5.65 -14.35
N SER A 465 -21.47 4.54 -13.66
CA SER A 465 -22.33 3.96 -12.61
C SER A 465 -22.21 4.76 -11.30
N PRO A 466 -23.32 5.18 -10.67
CA PRO A 466 -23.31 5.95 -9.44
C PRO A 466 -23.27 5.01 -8.23
N ALA A 467 -22.08 4.50 -7.88
CA ALA A 467 -21.95 3.62 -6.71
C ALA A 467 -20.78 3.96 -5.77
N VAL A 468 -19.98 4.99 -6.06
CA VAL A 468 -18.84 5.39 -5.20
C VAL A 468 -18.89 6.88 -4.79
N GLY A 469 -19.89 7.65 -5.24
CA GLY A 469 -20.09 9.07 -4.88
C GLY A 469 -21.06 9.35 -3.73
N GLY A 470 -21.73 8.32 -3.21
CA GLY A 470 -22.90 8.49 -2.32
C GLY A 470 -22.62 9.14 -0.97
N VAL A 471 -21.40 9.01 -0.44
CA VAL A 471 -21.07 9.54 0.89
C VAL A 471 -20.57 11.00 0.82
N ILE A 472 -19.88 11.37 -0.25
CA ILE A 472 -19.32 12.73 -0.43
C ILE A 472 -20.40 13.69 -0.95
N GLY A 473 -21.32 13.21 -1.81
CA GLY A 473 -22.45 14.01 -2.28
C GLY A 473 -23.45 14.40 -1.17
N ALA A 474 -23.68 13.51 -0.20
CA ALA A 474 -24.62 13.76 0.89
C ALA A 474 -24.15 14.88 1.83
N VAL A 475 -22.85 14.97 2.11
CA VAL A 475 -22.29 16.01 3.00
C VAL A 475 -22.32 17.39 2.34
N ILE A 476 -22.05 17.45 1.03
CA ILE A 476 -22.09 18.71 0.28
C ILE A 476 -23.54 19.19 0.10
N VAL A 477 -24.47 18.29 -0.21
CA VAL A 477 -25.89 18.63 -0.33
C VAL A 477 -26.47 19.07 1.02
N LEU A 478 -26.13 18.41 2.13
CA LEU A 478 -26.53 18.86 3.48
C LEU A 478 -25.90 20.21 3.85
N GLY A 479 -24.66 20.47 3.44
CA GLY A 479 -24.00 21.77 3.63
C GLY A 479 -24.67 22.90 2.85
N ILE A 480 -25.01 22.66 1.58
CA ILE A 480 -25.71 23.63 0.73
C ILE A 480 -27.14 23.86 1.26
N ILE A 481 -27.85 22.81 1.64
CA ILE A 481 -29.19 22.95 2.25
C ILE A 481 -29.11 23.73 3.56
N GLY A 482 -28.09 23.49 4.39
CA GLY A 482 -27.84 24.25 5.62
C GLY A 482 -27.59 25.73 5.36
N LEU A 483 -26.73 26.07 4.40
CA LEU A 483 -26.42 27.45 4.02
C LEU A 483 -27.60 28.18 3.38
N VAL A 484 -28.35 27.51 2.49
CA VAL A 484 -29.56 28.07 1.89
C VAL A 484 -30.63 28.31 2.95
N SER A 485 -30.80 27.38 3.89
CA SER A 485 -31.73 27.55 5.01
C SER A 485 -31.34 28.75 5.87
N LEU A 486 -30.05 28.89 6.20
CA LEU A 486 -29.54 29.99 7.02
C LEU A 486 -29.65 31.35 6.29
N ALA A 487 -29.40 31.38 4.99
CA ALA A 487 -29.60 32.57 4.15
C ALA A 487 -31.09 32.96 4.07
N LEU A 488 -31.99 32.00 3.94
CA LEU A 488 -33.44 32.25 3.96
C LEU A 488 -33.93 32.74 5.33
N PHE A 489 -33.37 32.24 6.44
CA PHE A 489 -33.68 32.75 7.77
C PHE A 489 -33.14 34.17 8.01
N ALA A 490 -31.94 34.48 7.50
CA ALA A 490 -31.32 35.79 7.66
C ALA A 490 -31.95 36.88 6.77
N LEU A 491 -32.36 36.53 5.54
CA LEU A 491 -32.89 37.47 4.54
C LEU A 491 -34.43 37.50 4.46
N GLY A 492 -35.11 36.42 4.89
CA GLY A 492 -36.56 36.25 4.75
C GLY A 492 -37.41 36.79 5.91
N GLY A 493 -36.82 37.39 6.94
CA GLY A 493 -37.57 38.08 8.00
C GLY A 493 -38.51 37.20 8.85
N PHE A 494 -38.34 35.87 8.84
CA PHE A 494 -39.14 34.97 9.66
C PHE A 494 -38.77 35.09 11.14
N ARG A 495 -39.49 35.96 11.85
CA ARG A 495 -39.50 35.99 13.31
C ARG A 495 -40.20 34.74 13.82
N LEU A 496 -39.47 33.87 14.51
CA LEU A 496 -40.05 32.82 15.34
C LEU A 496 -40.97 33.47 16.37
N ARG A 497 -42.28 33.40 16.14
CA ARG A 497 -43.29 33.75 17.14
C ARG A 497 -43.22 32.69 18.23
N ARG A 498 -42.79 33.11 19.43
CA ARG A 498 -42.92 32.31 20.66
C ARG A 498 -44.40 31.98 20.83
N SER A 499 -44.78 30.71 20.62
CA SER A 499 -46.12 30.26 20.96
C SER A 499 -46.32 30.48 22.46
N GLY A 500 -47.35 31.25 22.78
CA GLY A 500 -47.71 31.61 24.14
C GLY A 500 -48.10 30.39 24.96
N LYS A 501 -47.94 30.54 26.27
CA LYS A 501 -48.39 29.60 27.30
C LYS A 501 -49.86 29.19 27.05
N PRO A 502 -50.21 27.90 27.19
CA PRO A 502 -51.61 27.52 27.26
C PRO A 502 -52.15 27.86 28.66
N GLU A 503 -53.03 28.84 28.75
CA GLU A 503 -53.90 29.02 29.91
C GLU A 503 -55.12 28.10 29.81
N ARG A 504 -55.17 27.16 30.75
CA ARG A 504 -56.33 26.65 31.49
C ARG A 504 -57.71 26.83 30.85
N ASN A 505 -58.29 25.71 30.42
CA ASN A 505 -59.67 25.40 30.75
C ASN A 505 -59.68 24.38 31.88
N ALA A 506 -60.32 24.76 32.98
CA ALA A 506 -60.59 23.90 34.12
C ALA A 506 -61.68 22.89 33.77
N THR A 507 -61.49 21.63 34.16
CA THR A 507 -62.50 20.85 34.92
C THR A 507 -61.89 19.52 35.38
N LEU A 508 -62.13 19.21 36.67
CA LEU A 508 -62.02 17.93 37.40
C LEU A 508 -60.63 17.40 37.88
N GLY A 509 -60.41 17.58 39.19
CA GLY A 509 -59.88 16.59 40.16
C GLY A 509 -58.36 16.30 40.15
N GLY A 510 -57.54 16.52 41.18
CA GLY A 510 -57.76 16.82 42.60
C GLY A 510 -57.22 15.70 43.49
N PHE A 511 -55.90 15.69 43.80
CA PHE A 511 -55.21 15.05 44.96
C PHE A 511 -53.75 15.59 44.96
N LYS A 512 -53.32 16.54 45.83
CA LYS A 512 -52.78 16.42 47.21
C LYS A 512 -51.65 15.36 47.30
N GLY A 513 -50.40 15.62 47.69
CA GLY A 513 -49.68 16.79 48.24
C GLY A 513 -48.21 16.42 48.56
N ALA A 514 -47.38 17.45 48.87
CA ALA A 514 -46.22 17.54 49.79
C ALA A 514 -45.16 16.40 49.82
N GLU A 515 -43.84 16.61 49.92
CA GLU A 515 -43.04 17.67 50.51
C GLU A 515 -41.56 17.43 50.12
N ARG A 516 -40.78 18.50 49.97
CA ARG A 516 -39.30 18.46 50.03
C ARG A 516 -38.91 18.87 51.46
N MET A 517 -38.01 18.13 52.10
CA MET A 517 -37.17 18.66 53.19
C MET A 517 -35.69 18.28 52.95
N PRO A 518 -34.76 19.23 53.11
CA PRO A 518 -33.31 19.02 53.08
C PRO A 518 -32.75 18.85 54.51
N GLY A 519 -31.72 18.04 54.67
CA GLY A 519 -30.89 18.08 55.88
C GLY A 519 -30.16 16.78 56.24
N ASP A 520 -28.83 16.88 56.25
CA ASP A 520 -27.89 16.22 57.16
C ASP A 520 -27.27 14.85 56.84
N PRO A 521 -26.04 14.60 57.36
CA PRO A 521 -24.87 14.20 56.59
C PRO A 521 -24.23 12.90 57.14
N ASP A 522 -23.05 12.58 56.63
CA ASP A 522 -22.04 11.68 57.19
C ASP A 522 -22.35 10.17 57.26
N VAL A 523 -21.81 9.44 56.27
CA VAL A 523 -21.29 8.09 56.52
C VAL A 523 -19.79 8.23 56.83
N THR A 524 -19.51 8.31 58.12
CA THR A 524 -18.19 8.08 58.69
C THR A 524 -17.70 6.67 58.35
N VAL A 525 -16.46 6.60 57.88
CA VAL A 525 -15.69 5.37 57.64
C VAL A 525 -15.53 4.61 58.96
N THR A 526 -16.17 3.45 59.10
CA THR A 526 -15.79 2.46 60.10
C THR A 526 -14.69 1.56 59.53
N LYS A 527 -13.51 1.64 60.16
CA LYS A 527 -12.47 0.62 60.08
C LYS A 527 -13.06 -0.73 60.50
N VAL A 528 -12.55 -1.79 59.87
CA VAL A 528 -12.78 -3.23 60.11
C VAL A 528 -13.78 -3.90 59.15
N GLY A 529 -13.26 -4.23 57.96
CA GLY A 529 -13.22 -5.58 57.36
C GLY A 529 -14.50 -6.39 57.14
N ALA A 530 -14.91 -6.50 55.87
CA ALA A 530 -15.17 -7.79 55.20
C ALA A 530 -15.17 -7.58 53.68
N ARG A 531 -14.46 -8.47 52.97
CA ARG A 531 -14.28 -8.50 51.52
C ARG A 531 -15.45 -9.28 50.94
N GLU A 532 -16.24 -8.69 50.05
CA GLU A 532 -17.12 -9.47 49.18
C GLU A 532 -16.97 -9.00 47.74
N GLU A 533 -16.51 -9.97 46.94
CA GLU A 533 -16.18 -9.94 45.53
C GLU A 533 -17.46 -10.17 44.72
N ARG A 534 -17.73 -9.33 43.73
CA ARG A 534 -18.72 -9.63 42.68
C ARG A 534 -18.00 -9.89 41.37
N VAL A 535 -17.72 -11.17 41.15
CA VAL A 535 -17.56 -11.81 39.85
C VAL A 535 -18.93 -12.08 39.23
N GLY A 536 -19.01 -12.09 37.91
CA GLY A 536 -20.19 -12.59 37.19
C GLY A 536 -20.33 -12.14 35.74
N SER A 537 -19.31 -12.41 34.91
CA SER A 537 -19.48 -12.49 33.45
C SER A 537 -20.18 -13.81 33.09
N TRP A 538 -21.00 -13.75 32.05
CA TRP A 538 -21.84 -14.81 31.53
C TRP A 538 -21.02 -15.92 30.86
N GLU A 539 -21.07 -17.15 31.38
CA GLU A 539 -20.86 -18.36 30.58
C GLU A 539 -21.87 -19.44 30.98
N LEU A 540 -22.50 -20.04 29.96
CA LEU A 540 -23.59 -20.99 30.05
C LEU A 540 -23.05 -22.39 30.37
N ARG A 541 -23.77 -23.07 31.27
CA ARG A 541 -23.45 -24.36 31.89
C ARG A 541 -23.58 -25.54 30.92
N ASP A 542 -22.64 -26.46 31.07
CA ASP A 542 -22.78 -27.88 30.72
C ASP A 542 -23.15 -28.62 32.02
N ASP A 543 -24.24 -29.40 32.02
CA ASP A 543 -24.65 -30.25 33.16
C ASP A 543 -24.76 -31.70 32.65
N GLY A 544 -23.89 -32.56 33.17
CA GLY A 544 -23.83 -33.97 32.85
C GLY A 544 -24.72 -34.83 33.76
N GLY A 545 -25.16 -35.97 33.23
CA GLY A 545 -25.54 -37.11 34.07
C GLY A 545 -26.31 -38.24 33.38
N ARG A 546 -25.63 -39.40 33.27
CA ARG A 546 -26.12 -40.81 33.38
C ARG A 546 -26.06 -41.66 32.08
N GLY A 547 -25.09 -42.58 31.98
CA GLY A 547 -25.08 -43.74 31.05
C GLY A 547 -25.62 -45.03 31.71
N PRO A 548 -25.41 -46.28 31.18
CA PRO A 548 -24.86 -46.76 29.87
C PRO A 548 -25.78 -47.90 29.26
N PRO A 549 -25.38 -48.88 28.38
CA PRO A 549 -24.11 -49.18 27.66
C PRO A 549 -24.20 -49.68 26.17
N MET A 550 -23.02 -50.01 25.59
CA MET A 550 -22.70 -50.93 24.44
C MET A 550 -22.86 -50.37 23.00
N THR A 551 -21.94 -50.52 22.00
CA THR A 551 -20.82 -51.46 21.69
C THR A 551 -19.86 -50.91 20.59
N ASN A 552 -18.57 -51.36 20.64
CA ASN A 552 -17.56 -51.61 19.56
C ASN A 552 -16.94 -50.42 18.76
N ALA A 553 -15.65 -50.08 18.94
CA ALA A 553 -14.37 -50.70 18.50
C ALA A 553 -13.88 -50.16 17.12
N GLY A 554 -12.64 -49.74 16.84
CA GLY A 554 -11.32 -49.74 17.54
C GLY A 554 -10.44 -48.55 17.09
N ILE A 555 -9.39 -48.11 17.82
CA ILE A 555 -8.00 -48.61 17.97
C ILE A 555 -7.26 -48.68 16.60
N LEU A 556 -6.22 -47.87 16.30
CA LEU A 556 -4.78 -47.97 16.70
C LEU A 556 -4.08 -46.62 16.38
N THR A 557 -3.51 -45.87 17.34
CA THR A 557 -2.17 -45.93 18.00
C THR A 557 -0.96 -45.51 17.17
N GLY A 558 -0.09 -44.67 17.77
CA GLY A 558 1.26 -44.40 17.28
C GLY A 558 1.96 -43.24 18.01
N ASP A 559 2.33 -43.47 19.27
CA ASP A 559 3.05 -42.56 20.18
C ASP A 559 4.42 -42.06 19.68
N PHE A 560 4.87 -40.90 20.19
CA PHE A 560 6.22 -40.76 20.76
C PHE A 560 6.26 -39.71 21.89
N HIS A 561 6.88 -40.12 23.00
CA HIS A 561 7.02 -39.43 24.28
C HIS A 561 8.26 -38.51 24.37
N ARG A 562 8.18 -37.60 25.37
CA ARG A 562 9.25 -36.93 26.16
C ARG A 562 10.03 -35.80 25.44
N ALA A 563 10.38 -34.67 26.08
CA ALA A 563 10.29 -34.22 27.46
C ALA A 563 10.45 -32.68 27.50
N SER A 564 9.71 -31.97 28.35
CA SER A 564 10.07 -30.60 28.75
C SER A 564 10.29 -30.56 30.26
N ARG A 565 11.47 -30.06 30.63
CA ARG A 565 11.88 -29.81 32.01
C ARG A 565 11.19 -28.54 32.49
N ARG A 566 10.70 -28.58 33.73
CA ARG A 566 10.40 -27.40 34.55
C ARG A 566 11.68 -26.59 34.76
N MET A 567 11.59 -25.29 34.58
CA MET A 567 12.33 -24.30 35.37
C MET A 567 11.36 -23.21 35.80
N GLU A 568 11.53 -22.81 37.05
CA GLU A 568 10.65 -21.96 37.85
C GLU A 568 10.66 -20.50 37.38
N ASP A 569 9.47 -19.91 37.30
CA ASP A 569 9.26 -18.47 37.18
C ASP A 569 9.41 -17.82 38.56
N SER A 570 10.43 -16.98 38.71
CA SER A 570 10.47 -15.89 39.66
C SER A 570 11.18 -14.74 38.97
N ASP A 571 10.46 -13.66 38.68
CA ASP A 571 10.75 -12.34 39.22
C ASP A 571 9.74 -11.32 38.67
N GLY A 572 8.95 -10.76 39.59
CA GLY A 572 8.01 -9.69 39.31
C GLY A 572 8.73 -8.40 38.96
N VAL A 573 8.44 -7.84 37.78
CA VAL A 573 8.93 -6.52 37.37
C VAL A 573 8.00 -5.44 37.91
N SER A 574 8.56 -4.59 38.76
CA SER A 574 7.96 -3.36 39.28
C SER A 574 7.73 -2.36 38.15
N VAL A 575 6.51 -1.85 38.04
CA VAL A 575 6.15 -0.73 37.15
C VAL A 575 6.40 0.55 37.91
N ASP A 576 7.62 1.10 37.83
CA ASP A 576 7.94 2.51 38.09
C ASP A 576 9.47 2.70 37.98
N GLU A 577 10.00 2.79 36.76
CA GLU A 577 11.34 3.34 36.50
C GLU A 577 11.34 4.20 35.22
N PRO A 578 12.03 5.36 35.22
CA PRO A 578 12.05 6.27 34.07
C PRO A 578 12.90 5.73 32.90
N PRO A 579 12.64 6.19 31.67
CA PRO A 579 13.23 5.59 30.47
C PRO A 579 14.75 5.76 30.40
N VAL A 580 15.43 4.66 30.05
CA VAL A 580 16.88 4.58 29.89
C VAL A 580 17.31 5.36 28.63
N HIS A 581 18.18 6.34 28.79
CA HIS A 581 18.81 7.07 27.68
C HIS A 581 19.70 6.14 26.84
N ALA A 582 19.64 6.31 25.52
CA ALA A 582 20.58 5.68 24.59
C ALA A 582 22.02 6.12 24.91
N ARG A 583 22.92 5.15 25.10
CA ARG A 583 24.36 5.43 25.25
C ARG A 583 24.94 5.84 23.90
N GLU A 584 25.43 7.07 23.85
CA GLU A 584 26.45 7.50 22.90
C GLU A 584 27.85 7.03 23.33
N SER A 585 28.71 6.82 22.33
CA SER A 585 30.17 6.54 22.33
C SER A 585 30.59 5.08 22.61
N VAL A 586 31.54 4.46 21.88
CA VAL A 586 32.65 4.94 21.01
C VAL A 586 32.71 4.13 19.73
#